data_AF-A0A949HPH3-F1
#
_entry.id   AF-A0A949HPH3-F1
#
_cell.length_a   1.000
_cell.length_b   1.000
_cell.length_c   1.000
_cell.angle_alpha   90.00
_cell.angle_beta   90.00
_cell.angle_gamma   90.00
#
_symmetry.space_group_name_H-M   'P 1'
#
loop_
_entity.id
_entity.type
_entity.pdbx_description
1 polymer ?
#
loop_
_entity_poly.entity_id
_entity_poly.type
_entity_poly.pdbx_seq_one_letter_code
_entity_poly.pdbx_strand_id
1 'polypeptide(L)'
;MAIWLVCLCVLAGCEPTREKSVLDGKWKTAPASTEQNLIEYQPRKILDGSGYGWVMNAVKPWPQGSTLEQIGEHFKVAVRSSIQGLDQILSDPNLSIDQIASTRYSRSTFLNYQGDPIKAYEDLCKAREHIEKNPQVAKDFLYTIIYTQGVTAMRRGENENCIDCRGETSCILPIAKTAVHQNPEGSRLAIKHFMEYLDQFPDDGEVRWLLNVAYMTLDEHPQNVPSEYLIDIDQYTHQENRIGRFRDIGQTVGLNRFNQAGGAIMDDFDGDGKLDVVISSFDPTQIMGVYHNENLERFNDVTIAAG
;
A
#
# COMPACT_ATOMS: atom_id res chain seq x y z
N MET A 1 9.26 10.47 5.07
CA MET A 1 9.13 9.09 4.57
C MET A 1 7.76 8.99 3.94
N ALA A 2 7.66 9.16 2.64
CA ALA A 2 6.37 9.15 1.93
C ALA A 2 5.98 7.70 1.61
N ILE A 3 4.69 7.40 1.73
CA ILE A 3 4.13 6.07 1.48
C ILE A 3 3.98 5.94 -0.03
N TRP A 4 4.84 5.14 -0.66
CA TRP A 4 4.81 4.86 -2.10
C TRP A 4 4.60 3.36 -2.31
N LEU A 5 3.44 2.98 -2.84
CA LEU A 5 2.98 1.59 -3.03
C LEU A 5 1.90 1.55 -4.12
N VAL A 6 1.81 0.47 -4.92
CA VAL A 6 0.57 -0.02 -5.59
C VAL A 6 0.82 -1.31 -6.40
N CYS A 7 1.98 -1.43 -7.08
CA CYS A 7 2.38 -2.59 -7.89
C CYS A 7 1.46 -2.88 -9.12
N LEU A 8 1.45 -4.13 -9.58
CA LEU A 8 0.91 -4.62 -10.86
C LEU A 8 -0.46 -5.30 -10.74
N CYS A 9 -1.32 -5.07 -11.73
CA CYS A 9 -2.38 -6.01 -12.09
C CYS A 9 -2.32 -6.40 -13.57
N VAL A 10 -2.50 -7.69 -13.85
CA VAL A 10 -2.70 -8.22 -15.20
C VAL A 10 -4.21 -8.35 -15.43
N LEU A 11 -4.70 -7.80 -16.53
CA LEU A 11 -6.12 -7.80 -16.87
C LEU A 11 -6.59 -9.19 -17.32
N ALA A 12 -7.64 -9.69 -16.66
CA ALA A 12 -8.53 -10.73 -17.20
C ALA A 12 -9.96 -10.38 -16.78
N GLY A 13 -10.84 -10.08 -17.75
CA GLY A 13 -12.20 -9.64 -17.48
C GLY A 13 -13.10 -10.77 -16.96
N CYS A 14 -13.82 -10.50 -15.88
CA CYS A 14 -14.96 -11.30 -15.44
C CYS A 14 -16.01 -10.38 -14.78
N GLU A 15 -17.29 -10.64 -15.04
CA GLU A 15 -18.39 -9.80 -14.52
C GLU A 15 -18.53 -9.93 -12.99
N PRO A 16 -18.92 -8.86 -12.28
CA PRO A 16 -18.98 -8.88 -10.82
C PRO A 16 -20.21 -9.62 -10.29
N THR A 17 -20.07 -10.92 -10.03
CA THR A 17 -21.03 -11.65 -9.17
C THR A 17 -20.92 -11.14 -7.74
N ARG A 18 -21.93 -10.37 -7.33
CA ARG A 18 -22.00 -9.67 -6.03
C ARG A 18 -22.26 -10.65 -4.87
N GLU A 19 -21.23 -11.39 -4.45
CA GLU A 19 -21.30 -12.18 -3.22
C GLU A 19 -21.41 -11.29 -1.99
N LYS A 20 -22.04 -11.81 -0.93
CA LYS A 20 -22.37 -11.04 0.27
C LYS A 20 -21.13 -10.83 1.14
N SER A 21 -20.94 -9.58 1.57
CA SER A 21 -19.86 -9.18 2.48
C SER A 21 -19.86 -10.00 3.77
N VAL A 22 -18.67 -10.41 4.22
CA VAL A 22 -18.45 -11.15 5.48
C VAL A 22 -18.44 -10.20 6.70
N LEU A 23 -18.91 -8.96 6.53
CA LEU A 23 -18.91 -7.91 7.56
C LEU A 23 -20.24 -7.78 8.32
N ASP A 24 -21.16 -8.75 8.20
CA ASP A 24 -22.38 -8.84 9.01
C ASP A 24 -22.08 -9.19 10.50
N GLY A 25 -21.52 -8.19 11.19
CA GLY A 25 -21.66 -7.91 12.62
C GLY A 25 -21.58 -9.07 13.62
N LYS A 26 -20.36 -9.40 14.09
CA LYS A 26 -19.98 -9.61 15.52
C LYS A 26 -18.53 -10.09 15.69
N TRP A 27 -17.57 -9.25 15.33
CA TRP A 27 -16.21 -9.41 15.84
C TRP A 27 -16.18 -8.93 17.28
N LYS A 28 -16.18 -9.86 18.25
CA LYS A 28 -15.98 -9.50 19.66
C LYS A 28 -14.60 -8.87 19.80
N THR A 29 -14.55 -7.62 20.23
CA THR A 29 -13.35 -7.08 20.88
C THR A 29 -12.97 -8.00 22.04
N ALA A 30 -11.68 -8.23 22.27
CA ALA A 30 -11.23 -8.94 23.46
C ALA A 30 -11.85 -8.27 24.70
N PRO A 31 -12.38 -9.03 25.68
CA PRO A 31 -12.93 -8.43 26.89
C PRO A 31 -11.82 -7.71 27.64
N ALA A 32 -12.07 -6.47 28.07
CA ALA A 32 -11.14 -5.74 28.93
C ALA A 32 -10.88 -6.57 30.20
N SER A 33 -9.65 -7.04 30.38
CA SER A 33 -9.30 -7.93 31.47
C SER A 33 -9.10 -7.17 32.77
N THR A 34 -10.04 -7.33 33.69
CA THR A 34 -9.83 -7.02 35.11
C THR A 34 -8.76 -7.96 35.68
N GLU A 35 -7.70 -7.38 36.24
CA GLU A 35 -6.59 -8.06 36.93
C GLU A 35 -5.84 -9.14 36.13
N GLN A 36 -4.90 -8.71 35.31
CA GLN A 36 -3.86 -9.57 34.72
C GLN A 36 -2.49 -8.93 34.86
N ASN A 37 -1.45 -9.75 35.00
CA ASN A 37 -0.05 -9.29 34.88
C ASN A 37 0.09 -8.50 33.58
N LEU A 38 0.40 -7.20 33.67
CA LEU A 38 0.58 -6.34 32.50
C LEU A 38 1.70 -6.92 31.64
N ILE A 39 1.34 -7.49 30.50
CA ILE A 39 2.31 -7.93 29.50
C ILE A 39 2.91 -6.66 28.92
N GLU A 40 4.18 -6.42 29.25
CA GLU A 40 4.95 -5.28 28.75
C GLU A 40 5.29 -5.49 27.26
N TYR A 41 4.32 -5.22 26.40
CA TYR A 41 4.45 -5.38 24.96
C TYR A 41 5.64 -4.58 24.41
N GLN A 42 6.29 -5.14 23.39
CA GLN A 42 7.37 -4.48 22.69
C GLN A 42 6.83 -3.64 21.51
N PRO A 43 7.47 -2.51 21.18
CA PRO A 43 7.17 -1.76 19.96
C PRO A 43 7.28 -2.65 18.70
N ARG A 44 6.67 -2.19 17.60
CA ARG A 44 6.69 -2.96 16.34
C ARG A 44 8.12 -3.19 15.87
N LYS A 45 8.37 -4.32 15.24
CA LYS A 45 9.61 -4.52 14.48
C LYS A 45 9.50 -3.68 13.20
N ILE A 46 10.57 -2.96 12.85
CA ILE A 46 10.67 -2.26 11.56
C ILE A 46 10.92 -3.33 10.49
N LEU A 47 9.87 -3.72 9.79
CA LEU A 47 9.89 -4.72 8.73
C LEU A 47 9.44 -4.08 7.41
N ASP A 48 9.88 -4.66 6.29
CA ASP A 48 9.37 -4.26 4.98
C ASP A 48 7.87 -4.56 4.87
N GLY A 49 7.06 -3.52 5.00
CA GLY A 49 5.62 -3.61 4.82
C GLY A 49 5.20 -3.77 3.36
N SER A 50 6.06 -3.46 2.39
CA SER A 50 5.75 -3.50 0.94
C SER A 50 5.82 -4.89 0.33
N GLY A 51 6.64 -5.76 0.90
CA GLY A 51 6.98 -7.06 0.32
C GLY A 51 7.97 -6.99 -0.83
N TYR A 52 8.44 -5.80 -1.23
CA TYR A 52 9.48 -5.65 -2.25
C TYR A 52 10.75 -6.41 -1.85
N GLY A 53 11.22 -6.27 -0.61
CA GLY A 53 12.40 -6.98 -0.13
C GLY A 53 12.19 -8.50 -0.07
N TRP A 54 10.97 -8.96 0.17
CA TRP A 54 10.62 -10.38 0.15
C TRP A 54 10.63 -10.94 -1.27
N VAL A 55 10.09 -10.20 -2.24
CA VAL A 55 10.12 -10.58 -3.66
C VAL A 55 11.54 -10.57 -4.21
N MET A 56 12.33 -9.52 -3.94
CA MET A 56 13.73 -9.44 -4.35
C MET A 56 14.56 -10.63 -3.86
N ASN A 57 14.30 -11.14 -2.65
CA ASN A 57 14.95 -12.34 -2.11
C ASN A 57 14.43 -13.66 -2.71
N ALA A 58 13.21 -13.68 -3.27
CA ALA A 58 12.61 -14.85 -3.91
C ALA A 58 12.93 -14.96 -5.41
N VAL A 59 13.29 -13.85 -6.06
CA VAL A 59 13.63 -13.82 -7.49
C VAL A 59 14.93 -14.57 -7.77
N LYS A 60 14.84 -15.54 -8.68
CA LYS A 60 15.99 -16.31 -9.15
C LYS A 60 16.74 -15.56 -10.26
N PRO A 61 18.08 -15.64 -10.32
CA PRO A 61 18.87 -15.12 -11.42
C PRO A 61 18.35 -15.59 -12.79
N TRP A 62 18.39 -14.70 -13.77
CA TRP A 62 18.04 -14.97 -15.17
C TRP A 62 19.30 -15.13 -16.05
N PRO A 63 19.19 -15.81 -17.20
CA PRO A 63 20.29 -15.93 -18.15
C PRO A 63 20.81 -14.58 -18.67
N GLN A 64 22.08 -14.55 -19.08
CA GLN A 64 22.63 -13.42 -19.83
C GLN A 64 21.92 -13.33 -21.19
N GLY A 65 21.46 -12.13 -21.55
CA GLY A 65 20.71 -11.89 -22.79
C GLY A 65 19.20 -12.08 -22.68
N SER A 66 18.65 -12.29 -21.48
CA SER A 66 17.19 -12.23 -21.28
C SER A 66 16.61 -10.86 -21.60
N THR A 67 15.43 -10.84 -22.22
CA THR A 67 14.68 -9.60 -22.50
C THR A 67 14.02 -9.04 -21.24
N LEU A 68 13.56 -7.79 -21.28
CA LEU A 68 12.90 -7.14 -20.14
C LEU A 68 11.59 -7.86 -19.76
N GLU A 69 10.87 -8.42 -20.72
CA GLU A 69 9.66 -9.23 -20.49
C GLU A 69 10.00 -10.55 -19.77
N GLN A 70 11.11 -11.20 -20.16
CA GLN A 70 11.59 -12.42 -19.52
C GLN A 70 12.04 -12.16 -18.08
N ILE A 71 12.76 -11.05 -17.85
CA ILE A 71 13.13 -10.59 -16.51
C ILE A 71 11.86 -10.31 -15.68
N GLY A 72 10.89 -9.60 -16.25
CA GLY A 72 9.61 -9.35 -15.60
C GLY A 72 8.83 -10.62 -15.23
N GLU A 73 8.91 -11.69 -16.02
CA GLU A 73 8.28 -12.97 -15.68
C GLU A 73 9.00 -13.67 -14.51
N HIS A 74 10.32 -13.50 -14.33
CA HIS A 74 11.01 -14.01 -13.13
C HIS A 74 10.42 -13.42 -11.84
N PHE A 75 10.04 -12.14 -11.83
CA PHE A 75 9.35 -11.50 -10.70
C PHE A 75 7.94 -12.07 -10.47
N LYS A 76 7.14 -12.22 -11.53
CA LYS A 76 5.78 -12.80 -11.46
C LYS A 76 5.79 -14.25 -10.96
N VAL A 77 6.75 -15.06 -11.43
CA VAL A 77 6.95 -16.44 -11.00
C VAL A 77 7.43 -16.50 -9.55
N ALA A 78 8.33 -15.62 -9.12
CA ALA A 78 8.79 -15.56 -7.72
C ALA A 78 7.61 -15.35 -6.76
N VAL A 79 6.78 -14.32 -6.98
CA VAL A 79 5.58 -14.06 -6.17
C VAL A 79 4.65 -15.28 -6.14
N ARG A 80 4.27 -15.80 -7.31
CA ARG A 80 3.33 -16.92 -7.44
C ARG A 80 3.82 -18.18 -6.73
N SER A 81 5.10 -18.54 -6.93
CA SER A 81 5.69 -19.74 -6.32
C SER A 81 5.94 -19.59 -4.82
N SER A 82 6.27 -18.39 -4.34
CA SER A 82 6.35 -18.11 -2.90
C SER A 82 5.00 -18.27 -2.20
N ILE A 83 3.92 -17.71 -2.76
CA ILE A 83 2.56 -17.88 -2.22
C ILE A 83 2.19 -19.38 -2.21
N GLN A 84 2.38 -20.09 -3.32
CA GLN A 84 2.10 -21.53 -3.42
C GLN A 84 2.91 -22.37 -2.41
N GLY A 85 4.18 -22.03 -2.17
CA GLY A 85 5.01 -22.68 -1.16
C GLY A 85 4.49 -22.46 0.27
N LEU A 86 4.04 -21.24 0.57
CA LEU A 86 3.44 -20.89 1.87
C LEU A 86 2.06 -21.56 2.05
N ASP A 87 1.27 -21.69 0.98
CA ASP A 87 0.01 -22.46 0.98
C ASP A 87 0.26 -23.94 1.31
N GLN A 88 1.28 -24.54 0.69
CA GLN A 88 1.67 -25.93 0.94
C GLN A 88 2.15 -26.13 2.39
N ILE A 89 2.90 -25.19 2.96
CA ILE A 89 3.27 -25.20 4.38
C ILE A 89 2.01 -25.13 5.26
N LEU A 90 1.10 -24.18 5.01
CA LEU A 90 -0.15 -24.02 5.77
C LEU A 90 -1.13 -25.21 5.65
N SER A 91 -0.88 -26.15 4.74
CA SER A 91 -1.66 -27.39 4.63
C SER A 91 -1.21 -28.50 5.59
N ASP A 92 -0.03 -28.40 6.21
CA ASP A 92 0.45 -29.37 7.20
C ASP A 92 -0.31 -29.22 8.54
N PRO A 93 -1.09 -30.23 8.98
CA PRO A 93 -1.83 -30.16 10.24
C PRO A 93 -0.95 -30.17 11.49
N ASN A 94 0.37 -30.42 11.36
CA ASN A 94 1.31 -30.53 12.48
C ASN A 94 2.07 -29.24 12.79
N LEU A 95 1.82 -28.13 12.07
CA LEU A 95 2.46 -26.85 12.35
C LEU A 95 2.18 -26.35 13.78
N SER A 96 3.20 -25.82 14.44
CA SER A 96 3.02 -25.07 15.68
C SER A 96 2.25 -23.77 15.43
N ILE A 97 1.61 -23.23 16.48
CA ILE A 97 0.89 -21.95 16.41
C ILE A 97 1.79 -20.80 15.92
N ASP A 98 3.07 -20.81 16.30
CA ASP A 98 4.06 -19.81 15.89
C ASP A 98 4.46 -19.98 14.42
N GLN A 99 4.55 -21.22 13.92
CA GLN A 99 4.77 -21.51 12.51
C GLN A 99 3.57 -21.08 11.65
N ILE A 100 2.33 -21.33 12.10
CA ILE A 100 1.13 -20.85 11.41
C ILE A 100 1.14 -19.32 11.32
N ALA A 101 1.40 -18.63 12.45
CA ALA A 101 1.42 -17.17 12.48
C ALA A 101 2.49 -16.56 11.56
N SER A 102 3.73 -17.03 11.64
CA SER A 102 4.86 -16.55 10.84
C SER A 102 4.69 -16.85 9.34
N THR A 103 4.15 -18.02 8.99
CA THR A 103 3.84 -18.39 7.60
C THR A 103 2.75 -17.50 7.02
N ARG A 104 1.67 -17.22 7.79
CA ARG A 104 0.61 -16.29 7.38
C ARG A 104 1.09 -14.85 7.25
N TYR A 105 1.92 -14.36 8.18
CA TYR A 105 2.54 -13.04 8.05
C TYR A 105 3.36 -12.93 6.77
N SER A 106 4.20 -13.94 6.49
CA SER A 106 4.99 -14.02 5.25
C SER A 106 4.09 -14.02 4.01
N ARG A 107 3.02 -14.82 3.99
CA ARG A 107 2.08 -14.89 2.86
C ARG A 107 1.33 -13.57 2.66
N SER A 108 0.91 -12.91 3.74
CA SER A 108 0.31 -11.57 3.69
C SER A 108 1.23 -10.52 3.07
N THR A 109 2.55 -10.70 3.18
CA THR A 109 3.53 -9.77 2.62
C THR A 109 3.64 -9.92 1.09
N PHE A 110 3.63 -11.15 0.58
CA PHE A 110 3.54 -11.41 -0.88
C PHE A 110 2.17 -11.02 -1.47
N LEU A 111 1.08 -11.23 -0.74
CA LEU A 111 -0.27 -10.82 -1.15
C LEU A 111 -0.40 -9.29 -1.21
N ASN A 112 0.13 -8.57 -0.23
CA ASN A 112 0.27 -7.11 -0.24
C ASN A 112 1.08 -6.63 -1.46
N TYR A 113 2.22 -7.27 -1.74
CA TYR A 113 3.02 -6.94 -2.93
C TYR A 113 2.22 -7.13 -4.22
N GLN A 114 1.45 -8.21 -4.35
CA GLN A 114 0.63 -8.50 -5.54
C GLN A 114 -0.63 -7.63 -5.65
N GLY A 115 -0.87 -6.68 -4.74
CA GLY A 115 -2.06 -5.83 -4.76
C GLY A 115 -3.34 -6.54 -4.29
N ASP A 116 -3.24 -7.60 -3.50
CA ASP A 116 -4.37 -8.28 -2.84
C ASP A 116 -4.39 -8.00 -1.31
N PRO A 117 -4.73 -6.76 -0.89
CA PRO A 117 -4.77 -6.40 0.52
C PRO A 117 -5.89 -7.12 1.28
N ILE A 118 -6.92 -7.63 0.58
CA ILE A 118 -8.04 -8.34 1.21
C ILE A 118 -7.56 -9.69 1.76
N LYS A 119 -6.95 -10.54 0.92
CA LYS A 119 -6.39 -11.83 1.39
C LYS A 119 -5.21 -11.61 2.35
N ALA A 120 -4.41 -10.57 2.14
CA ALA A 120 -3.34 -10.21 3.08
C ALA A 120 -3.90 -9.87 4.47
N TYR A 121 -4.98 -9.08 4.53
CA TYR A 121 -5.63 -8.72 5.79
C TYR A 121 -6.24 -9.94 6.51
N GLU A 122 -6.88 -10.85 5.76
CA GLU A 122 -7.35 -12.13 6.32
C GLU A 122 -6.23 -12.95 6.98
N ASP A 123 -5.06 -13.01 6.35
CA ASP A 123 -3.91 -13.71 6.91
C ASP A 123 -3.36 -13.04 8.16
N LEU A 124 -3.33 -11.72 8.21
CA LEU A 124 -2.91 -10.98 9.39
C LEU A 124 -3.89 -11.19 10.56
N CYS A 125 -5.20 -11.27 10.30
CA CYS A 125 -6.18 -11.65 11.32
C CYS A 125 -5.94 -13.06 11.84
N LYS A 126 -5.81 -14.04 10.94
CA LYS A 126 -5.54 -15.43 11.29
C LYS A 126 -4.17 -15.59 11.98
N ALA A 127 -3.16 -14.78 11.64
CA ALA A 127 -1.86 -14.75 12.33
C ALA A 127 -1.99 -14.21 13.76
N ARG A 128 -2.74 -13.10 13.93
CA ARG A 128 -3.03 -12.49 15.23
C ARG A 128 -3.70 -13.48 16.19
N GLU A 129 -4.73 -14.19 15.72
CA GLU A 129 -5.43 -15.25 16.49
C GLU A 129 -4.51 -16.38 16.99
N HIS A 130 -3.34 -16.58 16.37
CA HIS A 130 -2.37 -17.58 16.80
C HIS A 130 -1.32 -16.98 17.74
N ILE A 131 -0.87 -15.75 17.47
CA ILE A 131 0.07 -15.00 18.31
C ILE A 131 -0.51 -14.71 19.70
N GLU A 132 -1.78 -14.30 19.79
CA GLU A 132 -2.46 -14.01 21.07
C GLU A 132 -2.58 -15.24 21.98
N LYS A 133 -2.43 -16.47 21.46
CA LYS A 133 -2.42 -17.72 22.23
C LYS A 133 -1.06 -18.01 22.90
N ASN A 134 0.01 -17.32 22.50
CA ASN A 134 1.36 -17.51 23.03
C ASN A 134 1.85 -16.19 23.67
N PRO A 135 1.75 -16.01 25.00
CA PRO A 135 2.07 -14.75 25.67
C PRO A 135 3.48 -14.21 25.39
N GLN A 136 4.47 -15.08 25.20
CA GLN A 136 5.84 -14.64 24.88
C GLN A 136 5.92 -14.06 23.47
N VAL A 137 5.33 -14.72 22.48
CA VAL A 137 5.30 -14.22 21.09
C VAL A 137 4.38 -13.01 20.96
N ALA A 138 3.28 -12.96 21.72
CA ALA A 138 2.41 -11.80 21.82
C ALA A 138 3.17 -10.58 22.34
N LYS A 139 3.95 -10.73 23.43
CA LYS A 139 4.81 -9.68 23.97
C LYS A 139 5.72 -9.07 22.88
N ASP A 140 6.34 -9.92 22.07
CA ASP A 140 7.39 -9.49 21.13
C ASP A 140 6.87 -9.08 19.74
N PHE A 141 5.69 -9.53 19.31
CA PHE A 141 5.24 -9.42 17.92
C PHE A 141 3.79 -8.96 17.70
N LEU A 142 2.90 -8.96 18.71
CA LEU A 142 1.48 -8.61 18.53
C LEU A 142 1.30 -7.24 17.87
N TYR A 143 2.03 -6.23 18.35
CA TYR A 143 1.93 -4.87 17.82
C TYR A 143 2.60 -4.69 16.45
N THR A 144 3.46 -5.63 16.04
CA THR A 144 3.90 -5.71 14.63
C THR A 144 2.76 -6.16 13.74
N ILE A 145 1.93 -7.13 14.17
CA ILE A 145 0.73 -7.54 13.42
C ILE A 145 -0.30 -6.42 13.36
N ILE A 146 -0.62 -5.78 14.50
CA ILE A 146 -1.62 -4.70 14.57
C ILE A 146 -1.23 -3.54 13.64
N TYR A 147 0.04 -3.13 13.66
CA TYR A 147 0.56 -2.14 12.73
C TYR A 147 0.36 -2.56 11.25
N THR A 148 0.78 -3.78 10.90
CA THR A 148 0.66 -4.29 9.52
C THR A 148 -0.81 -4.47 9.09
N GLN A 149 -1.72 -4.80 10.01
CA GLN A 149 -3.16 -4.80 9.79
C GLN A 149 -3.67 -3.40 9.41
N GLY A 150 -3.22 -2.36 10.12
CA GLY A 150 -3.55 -0.96 9.79
C GLY A 150 -3.00 -0.52 8.42
N VAL A 151 -1.74 -0.82 8.11
CA VAL A 151 -1.13 -0.50 6.80
C VAL A 151 -1.80 -1.26 5.65
N THR A 152 -2.13 -2.54 5.84
CA THR A 152 -2.85 -3.34 4.84
C THR A 152 -4.29 -2.82 4.63
N ALA A 153 -4.94 -2.34 5.69
CA ALA A 153 -6.25 -1.70 5.60
C ALA A 153 -6.19 -0.35 4.84
N MET A 154 -5.12 0.46 5.02
CA MET A 154 -4.89 1.66 4.22
C MET A 154 -4.74 1.32 2.73
N ARG A 155 -3.98 0.28 2.37
CA ARG A 155 -3.88 -0.20 0.98
C ARG A 155 -5.20 -0.65 0.39
N ARG A 156 -6.04 -1.32 1.19
CA ARG A 156 -7.40 -1.65 0.75
C ARG A 156 -8.18 -0.38 0.41
N GLY A 157 -8.09 0.64 1.26
CA GLY A 157 -8.65 1.97 0.99
C GLY A 157 -8.12 2.59 -0.30
N GLU A 158 -6.81 2.56 -0.53
CA GLU A 158 -6.18 3.06 -1.76
C GLU A 158 -6.63 2.29 -3.01
N ASN A 159 -6.63 0.96 -2.98
CA ASN A 159 -7.05 0.13 -4.11
C ASN A 159 -8.54 0.31 -4.45
N GLU A 160 -9.41 0.44 -3.44
CA GLU A 160 -10.87 0.56 -3.60
C GLU A 160 -11.36 1.99 -3.88
N ASN A 161 -10.47 3.00 -3.85
CA ASN A 161 -10.84 4.40 -4.06
C ASN A 161 -9.90 5.16 -5.02
N CYS A 162 -8.59 5.09 -4.83
CA CYS A 162 -7.63 5.99 -5.49
C CYS A 162 -7.17 5.51 -6.86
N ILE A 163 -7.09 4.18 -7.08
CA ILE A 163 -6.67 3.61 -8.37
C ILE A 163 -7.64 4.02 -9.49
N ASP A 164 -8.95 3.99 -9.20
CA ASP A 164 -10.00 4.35 -10.15
C ASP A 164 -10.32 5.86 -10.13
N CYS A 165 -10.19 6.55 -8.99
CA CYS A 165 -10.39 8.01 -8.89
C CYS A 165 -9.08 8.80 -9.04
N ARG A 166 -8.55 8.80 -10.26
CA ARG A 166 -7.48 9.73 -10.69
C ARG A 166 -8.08 11.10 -11.01
N GLY A 167 -7.92 12.04 -10.10
CA GLY A 167 -8.31 13.44 -10.28
C GLY A 167 -7.19 14.40 -9.90
N GLU A 168 -7.37 15.68 -10.22
CA GLU A 168 -6.36 16.76 -10.07
C GLU A 168 -5.88 16.99 -8.62
N THR A 169 -6.51 16.32 -7.64
CA THR A 169 -6.24 16.42 -6.21
C THR A 169 -5.86 15.09 -5.56
N SER A 170 -5.77 13.98 -6.31
CA SER A 170 -5.50 12.66 -5.76
C SER A 170 -4.10 12.61 -5.11
N CYS A 171 -4.01 12.02 -3.92
CA CYS A 171 -2.79 11.85 -3.14
C CYS A 171 -2.04 13.16 -2.75
N ILE A 172 -2.67 14.34 -2.85
CA ILE A 172 -2.11 15.61 -2.36
C ILE A 172 -2.63 15.89 -0.95
N LEU A 173 -1.75 16.33 -0.04
CA LEU A 173 -2.11 16.66 1.34
C LEU A 173 -2.30 18.18 1.56
N PRO A 174 -3.21 18.62 2.45
CA PRO A 174 -4.34 17.84 2.97
C PRO A 174 -5.22 17.31 1.84
N ILE A 175 -5.82 16.15 2.06
CA ILE A 175 -6.72 15.50 1.10
C ILE A 175 -7.89 16.45 0.81
N ALA A 176 -8.07 16.80 -0.46
CA ALA A 176 -9.17 17.65 -0.87
C ALA A 176 -10.51 16.88 -0.80
N LYS A 177 -11.62 17.59 -0.61
CA LYS A 177 -12.98 16.98 -0.57
C LYS A 177 -13.31 16.14 -1.82
N THR A 178 -12.72 16.47 -2.96
CA THR A 178 -12.81 15.72 -4.22
C THR A 178 -12.05 14.40 -4.25
N ALA A 179 -11.15 14.15 -3.30
CA ALA A 179 -10.34 12.94 -3.16
C ALA A 179 -10.68 12.15 -1.87
N VAL A 180 -11.84 12.42 -1.26
CA VAL A 180 -12.36 11.67 -0.11
C VAL A 180 -12.81 10.28 -0.54
N HIS A 181 -12.46 9.26 0.23
CA HIS A 181 -12.79 7.86 -0.05
C HIS A 181 -14.32 7.65 -0.02
N GLN A 182 -14.86 7.13 -1.12
CA GLN A 182 -16.27 6.77 -1.27
C GLN A 182 -16.59 5.43 -0.59
N ASN A 183 -15.61 4.52 -0.56
CA ASN A 183 -15.63 3.31 0.24
C ASN A 183 -14.74 3.53 1.49
N PRO A 184 -15.35 3.75 2.67
CA PRO A 184 -14.62 4.09 3.89
C PRO A 184 -14.03 2.86 4.61
N GLU A 185 -14.33 1.62 4.18
CA GLU A 185 -14.01 0.41 4.96
C GLU A 185 -12.52 0.28 5.26
N GLY A 186 -11.65 0.49 4.26
CA GLY A 186 -10.20 0.45 4.44
C GLY A 186 -9.69 1.44 5.48
N SER A 187 -10.07 2.72 5.34
CA SER A 187 -9.65 3.80 6.25
C SER A 187 -10.20 3.62 7.67
N ARG A 188 -11.46 3.19 7.82
CA ARG A 188 -12.07 2.91 9.14
C ARG A 188 -11.38 1.74 9.85
N LEU A 189 -11.03 0.70 9.10
CA LEU A 189 -10.31 -0.45 9.62
C LEU A 189 -8.87 -0.09 10.00
N ALA A 190 -8.22 0.78 9.21
CA ALA A 190 -6.91 1.34 9.54
C ALA A 190 -6.94 2.16 10.84
N ILE A 191 -7.89 3.10 10.98
CA ILE A 191 -8.10 3.90 12.21
C ILE A 191 -8.23 2.98 13.42
N LYS A 192 -9.03 1.91 13.35
CA LYS A 192 -9.19 0.96 14.46
C LYS A 192 -7.85 0.37 14.93
N HIS A 193 -7.02 -0.11 14.01
CA HIS A 193 -5.74 -0.73 14.34
C HIS A 193 -4.69 0.30 14.80
N PHE A 194 -4.68 1.50 14.21
CA PHE A 194 -3.77 2.56 14.63
C PHE A 194 -4.13 3.12 16.01
N MET A 195 -5.41 3.24 16.36
CA MET A 195 -5.86 3.55 17.71
C MET A 195 -5.41 2.49 18.72
N GLU A 196 -5.70 1.21 18.44
CA GLU A 196 -5.26 0.09 19.28
C GLU A 196 -3.73 0.06 19.48
N TYR A 197 -2.96 0.44 18.46
CA TYR A 197 -1.52 0.56 18.54
C TYR A 197 -1.06 1.72 19.44
N LEU A 198 -1.61 2.92 19.23
CA LEU A 198 -1.21 4.13 19.93
C LEU A 198 -1.60 4.10 21.41
N ASP A 199 -2.66 3.37 21.78
CA ASP A 199 -3.03 3.12 23.17
C ASP A 199 -1.95 2.36 23.97
N GLN A 200 -0.96 1.75 23.31
CA GLN A 200 0.25 1.21 23.96
C GLN A 200 1.52 2.02 23.63
N PHE A 201 1.63 2.57 22.42
CA PHE A 201 2.82 3.27 21.93
C PHE A 201 2.49 4.67 21.42
N PRO A 202 2.07 5.60 22.30
CA PRO A 202 1.51 6.90 21.91
C PRO A 202 2.52 7.84 21.27
N ASP A 203 3.82 7.64 21.52
CA ASP A 203 4.90 8.48 20.97
C ASP A 203 5.29 8.12 19.53
N ASP A 204 4.64 7.13 18.91
CA ASP A 204 5.02 6.71 17.55
C ASP A 204 4.52 7.67 16.47
N GLY A 205 5.43 8.51 15.99
CA GLY A 205 5.15 9.51 14.97
C GLY A 205 4.69 8.96 13.61
N GLU A 206 5.10 7.75 13.21
CA GLU A 206 4.64 7.13 11.96
C GLU A 206 3.20 6.66 12.08
N VAL A 207 2.84 6.01 13.19
CA VAL A 207 1.45 5.55 13.41
C VAL A 207 0.50 6.72 13.66
N ARG A 208 0.93 7.76 14.40
CA ARG A 208 0.18 9.02 14.50
C ARG A 208 -0.05 9.67 13.15
N TRP A 209 0.97 9.72 12.29
CA TRP A 209 0.84 10.24 10.94
C TRP A 209 -0.17 9.44 10.11
N LEU A 210 -0.05 8.11 10.10
CA LEU A 210 -0.97 7.21 9.40
C LEU A 210 -2.41 7.35 9.89
N LEU A 211 -2.63 7.50 11.21
CA LEU A 211 -3.94 7.79 11.79
C LEU A 211 -4.52 9.10 11.23
N ASN A 212 -3.76 10.19 11.24
CA ASN A 212 -4.20 11.49 10.75
C ASN A 212 -4.53 11.43 9.24
N VAL A 213 -3.70 10.75 8.43
CA VAL A 213 -3.99 10.51 7.00
C VAL A 213 -5.29 9.69 6.83
N ALA A 214 -5.52 8.66 7.64
CA ALA A 214 -6.75 7.87 7.57
C ALA A 214 -8.00 8.73 7.87
N TYR A 215 -7.95 9.64 8.85
CA TYR A 215 -9.02 10.62 9.08
C TYR A 215 -9.16 11.65 7.93
N MET A 216 -8.06 12.10 7.32
CA MET A 216 -8.12 12.96 6.12
C MET A 216 -8.82 12.28 4.94
N THR A 217 -8.63 10.96 4.73
CA THR A 217 -9.32 10.24 3.64
C THR A 217 -10.84 10.19 3.81
N LEU A 218 -11.36 10.59 4.97
CA LEU A 218 -12.77 10.55 5.34
C LEU A 218 -13.41 11.93 5.54
N ASP A 219 -12.69 13.04 5.27
CA ASP A 219 -13.10 14.43 5.57
C ASP A 219 -13.34 14.67 7.08
N GLU A 220 -12.59 13.96 7.94
CA GLU A 220 -12.75 13.98 9.40
C GLU A 220 -11.55 14.55 10.18
N HIS A 221 -10.48 14.92 9.47
CA HIS A 221 -9.35 15.67 10.05
C HIS A 221 -9.62 17.18 9.96
N PRO A 222 -9.33 17.97 11.02
CA PRO A 222 -8.78 17.55 12.32
C PRO A 222 -9.85 17.11 13.35
N GLN A 223 -11.14 17.34 13.11
CA GLN A 223 -12.16 17.41 14.17
C GLN A 223 -12.41 16.10 14.92
N ASN A 224 -12.24 14.95 14.27
CA ASN A 224 -12.51 13.63 14.87
C ASN A 224 -11.24 12.88 15.29
N VAL A 225 -10.05 13.48 15.11
CA VAL A 225 -8.79 12.89 15.58
C VAL A 225 -8.68 13.13 17.10
N PRO A 226 -8.37 12.11 17.92
CA PRO A 226 -8.08 12.31 19.34
C PRO A 226 -6.97 13.34 19.53
N SER A 227 -7.17 14.29 20.45
CA SER A 227 -6.31 15.47 20.66
C SER A 227 -4.84 15.15 20.92
N GLU A 228 -4.59 14.03 21.58
CA GLU A 228 -3.30 13.43 21.94
C GLU A 228 -2.53 12.90 20.72
N TYR A 229 -3.25 12.49 19.67
CA TYR A 229 -2.68 11.91 18.45
C TYR A 229 -2.76 12.87 17.24
N LEU A 230 -3.54 13.95 17.33
CA LEU A 230 -3.67 14.98 16.30
C LEU A 230 -2.30 15.54 15.89
N ILE A 231 -2.10 15.66 14.59
CA ILE A 231 -0.99 16.38 13.98
C ILE A 231 -1.57 17.60 13.28
N ASP A 232 -1.18 18.77 13.77
CA ASP A 232 -1.52 20.05 13.16
C ASP A 232 -0.71 20.24 11.85
N ILE A 233 -1.44 20.48 10.77
CA ILE A 233 -0.90 20.73 9.43
C ILE A 233 -1.25 22.13 8.90
N ASP A 234 -1.89 23.00 9.70
CA ASP A 234 -2.36 24.31 9.23
C ASP A 234 -1.21 25.23 8.81
N GLN A 235 -0.05 25.11 9.46
CA GLN A 235 1.21 25.75 9.04
C GLN A 235 1.67 25.37 7.61
N TYR A 236 1.19 24.25 7.07
CA TYR A 236 1.47 23.79 5.70
C TYR A 236 0.32 24.09 4.72
N THR A 237 -0.85 24.55 5.19
CA THR A 237 -2.00 24.96 4.36
C THR A 237 -2.07 26.48 4.22
N HIS A 238 -1.74 27.22 5.27
CA HIS A 238 -1.80 28.69 5.35
C HIS A 238 -0.41 29.31 5.48
N GLN A 239 0.22 29.62 4.35
CA GLN A 239 1.44 30.43 4.30
C GLN A 239 1.17 31.68 3.48
N GLU A 240 1.69 32.82 3.90
CA GLU A 240 1.68 34.04 3.09
C GLU A 240 2.66 33.87 1.91
N ASN A 241 2.31 34.38 0.72
CA ASN A 241 3.11 34.32 -0.51
C ASN A 241 3.25 32.94 -1.20
N ARG A 242 2.21 32.09 -1.21
CA ARG A 242 2.25 30.83 -1.99
C ARG A 242 2.03 31.09 -3.49
N ILE A 243 2.72 30.30 -4.33
CA ILE A 243 2.55 30.27 -5.80
C ILE A 243 1.16 29.71 -6.22
N GLY A 244 0.43 29.10 -5.28
CA GLY A 244 -0.86 28.45 -5.52
C GLY A 244 -0.70 26.93 -5.68
N ARG A 245 -1.72 26.29 -6.27
CA ARG A 245 -1.66 24.88 -6.69
C ARG A 245 -1.58 24.83 -8.21
N PHE A 246 -0.68 24.02 -8.74
CA PHE A 246 -0.70 23.66 -10.16
C PHE A 246 -1.84 22.68 -10.43
N ARG A 247 -2.45 22.80 -11.60
CA ARG A 247 -3.47 21.86 -12.08
C ARG A 247 -2.78 20.68 -12.73
N ASP A 248 -3.07 19.47 -12.29
CA ASP A 248 -2.64 18.26 -13.00
C ASP A 248 -3.42 18.15 -14.32
N ILE A 249 -2.69 18.06 -15.43
CA ILE A 249 -3.24 17.85 -16.77
C ILE A 249 -2.72 16.55 -17.41
N GLY A 250 -1.95 15.73 -16.69
CA GLY A 250 -1.28 14.54 -17.22
C GLY A 250 -2.25 13.57 -17.89
N GLN A 251 -3.40 13.30 -17.28
CA GLN A 251 -4.47 12.51 -17.89
C GLN A 251 -5.06 13.16 -19.16
N THR A 252 -5.18 14.49 -19.19
CA THR A 252 -5.72 15.22 -20.36
C THR A 252 -4.77 15.15 -21.54
N VAL A 253 -3.46 15.27 -21.29
CA VAL A 253 -2.44 15.31 -22.36
C VAL A 253 -1.85 13.93 -22.70
N GLY A 254 -2.25 12.84 -22.04
CA GLY A 254 -1.80 11.47 -22.33
C GLY A 254 -0.61 10.95 -21.51
N LEU A 255 -0.11 11.75 -20.55
CA LEU A 255 0.95 11.36 -19.60
C LEU A 255 0.34 10.71 -18.35
N ASN A 256 -0.23 9.50 -18.49
CA ASN A 256 -1.02 8.84 -17.44
C ASN A 256 -0.65 7.36 -17.16
N ARG A 257 0.57 6.93 -17.50
CA ARG A 257 1.06 5.56 -17.24
C ARG A 257 0.98 5.20 -15.75
N PHE A 258 0.59 3.96 -15.43
CA PHE A 258 0.69 3.42 -14.07
C PHE A 258 2.15 3.04 -13.77
N ASN A 259 2.89 3.92 -13.10
CA ASN A 259 4.34 3.77 -12.90
C ASN A 259 4.79 4.36 -11.54
N GLN A 260 5.95 3.92 -11.02
CA GLN A 260 6.29 4.02 -9.59
C GLN A 260 7.70 4.58 -9.26
N ALA A 261 8.45 5.15 -10.21
CA ALA A 261 9.79 5.70 -9.94
C ALA A 261 9.84 7.22 -9.65
N GLY A 262 8.84 7.99 -10.08
CA GLY A 262 8.75 9.44 -9.86
C GLY A 262 9.76 10.32 -10.62
N GLY A 263 10.82 9.74 -11.21
CA GLY A 263 11.79 10.48 -12.02
C GLY A 263 11.32 10.68 -13.47
N ALA A 264 11.39 11.93 -13.95
CA ALA A 264 11.09 12.32 -15.32
C ALA A 264 12.20 13.22 -15.89
N ILE A 265 12.40 13.15 -17.21
CA ILE A 265 13.26 14.03 -18.01
C ILE A 265 12.39 14.68 -19.08
N MET A 266 12.66 15.94 -19.40
CA MET A 266 11.99 16.71 -20.43
C MET A 266 13.05 17.37 -21.32
N ASP A 267 13.10 16.99 -22.60
CA ASP A 267 14.12 17.44 -23.55
C ASP A 267 13.59 17.29 -25.00
N ASP A 268 14.26 17.90 -25.98
CA ASP A 268 13.94 17.78 -27.42
C ASP A 268 14.68 16.57 -28.00
N PHE A 269 14.08 15.38 -27.90
CA PHE A 269 14.76 14.12 -28.25
C PHE A 269 14.84 13.82 -29.75
N ASP A 270 13.95 14.41 -30.58
CA ASP A 270 13.94 14.22 -32.03
C ASP A 270 14.42 15.45 -32.83
N GLY A 271 14.56 16.61 -32.18
CA GLY A 271 15.06 17.85 -32.77
C GLY A 271 14.00 18.70 -33.46
N ASP A 272 12.71 18.48 -33.17
CA ASP A 272 11.60 19.23 -33.76
C ASP A 272 11.32 20.58 -33.07
N GLY A 273 11.99 20.85 -31.95
CA GLY A 273 11.87 22.07 -31.17
C GLY A 273 10.80 22.04 -30.07
N LYS A 274 10.15 20.90 -29.85
CA LYS A 274 9.21 20.67 -28.73
C LYS A 274 9.85 19.75 -27.70
N LEU A 275 9.50 19.95 -26.43
CA LEU A 275 10.03 19.13 -25.34
C LEU A 275 9.18 17.88 -25.15
N ASP A 276 9.78 16.73 -25.46
CA ASP A 276 9.29 15.38 -25.17
C ASP A 276 9.44 15.05 -23.68
N VAL A 277 8.86 13.92 -23.25
CA VAL A 277 8.93 13.45 -21.86
C VAL A 277 9.37 11.99 -21.78
N VAL A 278 10.37 11.72 -20.93
CA VAL A 278 10.80 10.36 -20.57
C VAL A 278 10.55 10.12 -19.09
N ILE A 279 9.88 9.03 -18.74
CA ILE A 279 9.58 8.65 -17.35
C ILE A 279 10.22 7.32 -16.96
N SER A 280 10.99 7.35 -15.88
CA SER A 280 11.64 6.16 -15.30
C SER A 280 10.61 5.16 -14.73
N SER A 281 10.97 3.88 -14.65
CA SER A 281 10.17 2.83 -13.97
C SER A 281 11.00 2.14 -12.90
N PHE A 282 10.32 1.78 -11.80
CA PHE A 282 10.84 0.90 -10.74
C PHE A 282 10.14 -0.46 -10.72
N ASP A 283 9.05 -0.60 -11.49
CA ASP A 283 8.40 -1.87 -11.73
C ASP A 283 9.28 -2.69 -12.70
N PRO A 284 9.82 -3.84 -12.28
CA PRO A 284 10.75 -4.65 -13.06
C PRO A 284 10.09 -5.39 -14.24
N THR A 285 8.76 -5.26 -14.37
CA THR A 285 7.96 -5.79 -15.48
C THR A 285 7.52 -4.70 -16.46
N GLN A 286 7.87 -3.43 -16.17
CA GLN A 286 7.64 -2.28 -17.03
C GLN A 286 8.94 -1.64 -17.50
N ILE A 287 9.01 -1.38 -18.79
CA ILE A 287 10.06 -0.59 -19.42
C ILE A 287 9.87 0.92 -19.12
N MET A 288 10.94 1.70 -19.27
CA MET A 288 10.92 3.17 -19.22
C MET A 288 9.90 3.71 -20.23
N GLY A 289 9.15 4.76 -19.89
CA GLY A 289 8.17 5.37 -20.81
C GLY A 289 8.78 6.51 -21.60
N VAL A 290 8.53 6.57 -22.92
CA VAL A 290 8.94 7.67 -23.81
C VAL A 290 7.70 8.25 -24.47
N TYR A 291 7.56 9.58 -24.40
CA TYR A 291 6.38 10.31 -24.82
C TYR A 291 6.74 11.47 -25.74
N HIS A 292 6.38 11.35 -27.02
CA HIS A 292 6.59 12.41 -28.00
C HIS A 292 5.52 13.49 -27.89
N ASN A 293 5.93 14.75 -27.96
CA ASN A 293 5.11 15.93 -27.83
C ASN A 293 4.57 16.38 -29.19
N GLU A 294 3.28 16.22 -29.44
CA GLU A 294 2.69 16.65 -30.71
C GLU A 294 2.53 18.17 -30.77
N ASN A 295 2.02 18.78 -29.69
CA ASN A 295 1.57 20.18 -29.69
C ASN A 295 1.36 20.80 -28.28
N LEU A 296 2.02 20.29 -27.24
CA LEU A 296 1.83 20.58 -25.80
C LEU A 296 0.46 20.22 -25.20
N GLU A 297 -0.58 20.06 -26.04
CA GLU A 297 -1.90 19.59 -25.63
C GLU A 297 -2.01 18.05 -25.67
N ARG A 298 -1.06 17.38 -26.33
CA ARG A 298 -1.02 15.93 -26.48
C ARG A 298 0.41 15.39 -26.53
N PHE A 299 0.62 14.32 -25.77
CA PHE A 299 1.78 13.45 -25.80
C PHE A 299 1.36 12.06 -26.30
N ASN A 300 2.12 11.48 -27.22
CA ASN A 300 1.92 10.13 -27.73
C ASN A 300 2.94 9.18 -27.09
N ASP A 301 2.48 8.04 -26.57
CA ASP A 301 3.37 6.98 -26.06
C ASP A 301 4.10 6.33 -27.24
N VAL A 302 5.39 6.65 -27.38
CA VAL A 302 6.28 6.13 -28.42
C VAL A 302 7.27 5.09 -27.87
N THR A 303 7.05 4.62 -26.64
CA THR A 303 7.98 3.76 -25.90
C THR A 303 8.53 2.59 -26.73
N ILE A 304 7.66 1.83 -27.40
CA ILE A 304 8.06 0.65 -28.20
C ILE A 304 8.75 1.04 -29.51
N ALA A 305 8.47 2.23 -30.05
CA ALA A 305 9.11 2.73 -31.27
C ALA A 305 10.51 3.32 -31.00
N ALA A 306 10.76 3.77 -29.77
CA ALA A 306 12.04 4.33 -29.34
C ALA A 306 13.15 3.28 -29.13
N GLY A 307 12.79 2.01 -28.86
CA GLY A 307 13.70 0.87 -28.72
C GLY A 307 13.62 0.14 -27.38
#